data_AF-A0A7C3QUL3-F1
#
_entry.id   AF-A0A7C3QUL3-F1
#
_cell.length_a   1.000
_cell.length_b   1.000
_cell.length_c   1.000
_cell.angle_alpha   90.00
_cell.angle_beta   90.00
_cell.angle_gamma   90.00
#
_symmetry.space_group_name_H-M   'P 1'
#
loop_
_entity.id
_entity.type
_entity.pdbx_description
1 polymer ?
#
loop_
_entity_poly.entity_id
_entity_poly.type
_entity_poly.pdbx_seq_one_letter_code
_entity_poly.pdbx_strand_id
1 'polypeptide(L)'
;MPDTSAESFVAWCEQQTLNGEMAPVDLGLVRITERYLHNTDPAEKLLALLMVAVLSQARREGHVLIDLGEAVDHPLVAPRMGVLPPHARWPEILSALPCVTRPGGKTAPFMLMEGSLYFFVLYQEEG
;
A
#
# COMPACT_ATOMS: atom_id res chain seq x y z
N MET A 1 -17.61 15.14 3.83
CA MET A 1 -17.00 13.95 3.20
C MET A 1 -15.49 14.15 3.28
N PRO A 2 -14.71 13.17 3.73
CA PRO A 2 -13.25 13.30 3.69
C PRO A 2 -12.83 13.47 2.22
N ASP A 3 -11.91 14.39 1.98
CA ASP A 3 -11.24 14.54 0.70
C ASP A 3 -10.57 13.19 0.35
N THR A 4 -10.80 12.72 -0.87
CA THR A 4 -10.44 11.37 -1.31
C THR A 4 -9.15 11.36 -2.14
N SER A 5 -8.38 12.43 -2.09
CA SER A 5 -7.07 12.52 -2.73
C SER A 5 -5.97 11.79 -1.96
N ALA A 6 -4.87 11.45 -2.65
CA ALA A 6 -3.69 10.86 -2.01
C ALA A 6 -3.08 11.78 -0.93
N GLU A 7 -3.03 13.09 -1.17
CA GLU A 7 -2.56 14.08 -0.17
C GLU A 7 -3.47 14.08 1.06
N SER A 8 -4.79 14.01 0.86
CA SER A 8 -5.73 13.88 1.98
C SER A 8 -5.54 12.57 2.76
N PHE A 9 -5.16 11.48 2.10
CA PHE A 9 -4.88 10.21 2.78
C PHE A 9 -3.61 10.28 3.64
N VAL A 10 -2.52 10.91 3.16
CA VAL A 10 -1.31 11.09 3.98
C VAL A 10 -1.60 11.95 5.20
N ALA A 11 -2.32 13.06 5.02
CA ALA A 11 -2.74 13.91 6.13
C ALA A 11 -3.65 13.16 7.13
N TRP A 12 -4.52 12.27 6.64
CA TRP A 12 -5.31 11.39 7.49
C TRP A 12 -4.41 10.45 8.31
N CYS A 13 -3.43 9.78 7.68
CA CYS A 13 -2.46 8.93 8.38
C CYS A 13 -1.71 9.70 9.48
N GLU A 14 -1.31 10.95 9.20
CA GLU A 14 -0.66 11.82 10.19
C GLU A 14 -1.54 12.06 11.41
N GLN A 15 -2.81 12.39 11.18
CA GLN A 15 -3.77 12.59 12.27
C GLN A 15 -3.99 11.31 13.09
N GLN A 16 -4.09 10.15 12.43
CA GLN A 16 -4.25 8.86 13.11
C GLN A 16 -3.02 8.51 13.94
N THR A 17 -1.81 8.82 13.47
CA THR A 17 -0.59 8.66 14.26
C THR A 17 -0.57 9.59 15.48
N LEU A 18 -1.00 10.85 15.33
CA LEU A 18 -1.10 11.79 16.45
C LEU A 18 -2.12 11.33 17.51
N ASN A 19 -3.21 10.69 17.09
CA ASN A 19 -4.21 10.11 17.98
C ASN A 19 -3.78 8.79 18.64
N GLY A 20 -2.64 8.20 18.23
CA GLY A 20 -2.19 6.88 18.68
C GLY A 20 -2.94 5.70 18.02
N GLU A 21 -3.71 5.95 16.96
CA GLU A 21 -4.52 4.96 16.23
C GLU A 21 -3.71 4.27 15.11
N MET A 22 -2.62 4.88 14.65
CA MET A 22 -1.69 4.33 13.66
C MET A 22 -0.26 4.35 14.19
N ALA A 23 0.50 3.28 13.97
CA ALA A 23 1.89 3.25 14.42
C ALA A 23 2.76 4.22 13.59
N PRO A 24 3.75 4.92 14.19
CA PRO A 24 4.61 5.86 13.46
C PRO A 24 5.36 5.23 12.27
N VAL A 25 5.68 3.93 12.35
CA VAL A 25 6.32 3.19 11.26
C VAL A 25 5.42 3.06 10.02
N ASP A 26 4.10 2.89 10.22
CA ASP A 26 3.13 2.77 9.12
C ASP A 26 3.06 4.10 8.34
N LEU A 27 2.97 5.23 9.06
CA LEU A 27 3.05 6.56 8.47
C LEU A 27 4.39 6.81 7.77
N GLY A 28 5.50 6.36 8.37
CA GLY A 28 6.83 6.45 7.78
C GLY A 28 6.90 5.77 6.41
N LEU A 29 6.36 4.55 6.30
CA LEU A 29 6.31 3.80 5.05
C LEU A 29 5.38 4.44 4.01
N VAL A 30 4.22 4.97 4.43
CA VAL A 30 3.32 5.72 3.55
C VAL A 30 4.04 6.94 2.96
N ARG A 31 4.70 7.75 3.78
CA ARG A 31 5.46 8.94 3.32
C ARG A 31 6.63 8.59 2.41
N ILE A 32 7.36 7.52 2.71
CA ILE A 32 8.45 7.03 1.85
C ILE A 32 7.89 6.62 0.49
N THR A 33 6.81 5.83 0.49
CA THR A 33 6.13 5.37 -0.72
C THR A 33 5.65 6.55 -1.56
N GLU A 34 5.06 7.56 -0.93
CA GLU A 34 4.57 8.75 -1.61
C GLU A 34 5.64 9.43 -2.48
N ARG A 35 6.88 9.51 -2.00
CA ARG A 35 8.01 10.11 -2.73
C ARG A 35 8.32 9.39 -4.04
N TYR A 36 8.06 8.09 -4.12
CA TYR A 36 8.23 7.28 -5.34
C TYR A 36 7.13 7.54 -6.38
N LEU A 37 6.02 8.18 -6.01
CA LEU A 37 4.79 8.25 -6.80
C LEU A 37 4.46 9.66 -7.32
N HIS A 38 5.47 10.54 -7.44
CA HIS A 38 5.29 11.95 -7.78
C HIS A 38 4.66 12.22 -9.16
N ASN A 39 4.73 11.27 -10.10
CA ASN A 39 4.12 11.37 -11.44
C ASN A 39 3.01 10.32 -11.66
N THR A 40 2.47 9.73 -10.59
CA THR A 40 1.45 8.69 -10.67
C THR A 40 0.05 9.33 -10.61
N ASP A 41 -0.90 8.75 -11.34
CA ASP A 41 -2.31 9.15 -11.28
C ASP A 41 -2.80 9.17 -9.81
N PRO A 42 -3.62 10.15 -9.38
CA PRO A 42 -4.04 10.27 -7.98
C PRO A 42 -4.74 9.02 -7.42
N ALA A 43 -5.55 8.32 -8.22
CA ALA A 43 -6.26 7.12 -7.77
C ALA A 43 -5.30 5.92 -7.66
N GLU A 44 -4.37 5.79 -8.60
CA GLU A 44 -3.30 4.78 -8.55
C GLU A 44 -2.33 5.04 -7.39
N LYS A 45 -2.00 6.31 -7.14
CA LYS A 45 -1.21 6.76 -5.99
C LYS A 45 -1.92 6.41 -4.69
N LEU A 46 -3.20 6.73 -4.57
CA LEU A 46 -4.00 6.38 -3.38
C LEU A 46 -4.05 4.87 -3.15
N LEU A 47 -4.25 4.08 -4.20
CA LEU A 47 -4.21 2.61 -4.12
C LEU A 47 -2.87 2.14 -3.54
N ALA A 48 -1.75 2.62 -4.07
CA ALA A 48 -0.42 2.24 -3.59
C ALA A 48 -0.21 2.58 -2.11
N LEU A 49 -0.59 3.79 -1.69
CA LEU A 49 -0.47 4.23 -0.30
C LEU A 49 -1.36 3.40 0.64
N LEU A 50 -2.57 3.07 0.22
CA LEU A 50 -3.46 2.18 0.98
C LEU A 50 -2.85 0.79 1.14
N MET A 51 -2.39 0.18 0.04
CA MET A 51 -1.79 -1.17 0.11
C MET A 51 -0.55 -1.20 1.00
N VAL A 52 0.27 -0.16 0.99
CA VAL A 52 1.43 -0.05 1.89
C VAL A 52 1.00 0.12 3.35
N ALA A 53 -0.01 0.94 3.63
CA ALA A 53 -0.52 1.09 4.99
C ALA A 53 -1.09 -0.23 5.52
N VAL A 54 -1.88 -0.95 4.70
CA VAL A 54 -2.45 -2.26 5.03
C VAL A 54 -1.35 -3.29 5.25
N LEU A 55 -0.36 -3.38 4.35
CA LEU A 55 0.76 -4.32 4.47
C LEU A 55 1.61 -4.05 5.71
N SER A 56 1.88 -2.77 6.03
CA SER A 56 2.63 -2.40 7.24
C SER A 56 1.88 -2.80 8.51
N GLN A 57 0.57 -2.53 8.55
CA GLN A 57 -0.28 -2.95 9.66
C GLN A 57 -0.31 -4.47 9.80
N ALA A 58 -0.58 -5.19 8.71
CA ALA A 58 -0.61 -6.66 8.69
C ALA A 58 0.73 -7.25 9.18
N ARG A 59 1.86 -6.61 8.83
CA ARG A 59 3.17 -7.05 9.32
C ARG A 59 3.31 -6.94 10.82
N ARG A 60 2.80 -5.88 11.44
CA ARG A 60 2.80 -5.73 12.91
C ARG A 60 1.89 -6.75 13.59
N GLU A 61 0.88 -7.24 12.89
CA GLU A 61 -0.03 -8.30 13.33
C GLU A 61 0.55 -9.71 13.10
N GLY A 62 1.77 -9.81 12.54
CA GLY A 62 2.49 -11.07 12.34
C GLY A 62 2.34 -11.67 10.94
N HIS A 63 1.60 -11.02 10.05
CA HIS A 63 1.49 -11.44 8.66
C HIS A 63 2.75 -11.10 7.86
N VAL A 64 2.94 -11.78 6.72
CA VAL A 64 4.10 -11.58 5.82
C VAL A 64 3.68 -10.86 4.54
N LEU A 65 2.41 -11.00 4.16
CA LEU A 65 1.82 -10.52 2.92
C LEU A 65 0.41 -10.00 3.14
N ILE A 66 -0.12 -9.34 2.12
CA ILE A 66 -1.56 -9.07 1.98
C ILE A 66 -2.07 -9.62 0.65
N ASP A 67 -3.22 -10.27 0.67
CA ASP A 67 -3.93 -10.68 -0.55
C ASP A 67 -4.73 -9.48 -1.09
N LEU A 68 -4.55 -9.13 -2.36
CA LEU A 68 -5.24 -7.98 -2.96
C LEU A 68 -6.75 -8.21 -3.11
N GLY A 69 -7.18 -9.46 -3.25
CA GLY A 69 -8.58 -9.89 -3.25
C GLY A 69 -9.25 -9.66 -1.90
N GLU A 70 -8.56 -9.95 -0.80
CA GLU A 70 -9.08 -9.72 0.57
C GLU A 70 -8.99 -8.25 1.00
N ALA A 71 -8.00 -7.51 0.47
CA ALA A 71 -7.77 -6.12 0.83
C ALA A 71 -8.95 -5.17 0.51
N VAL A 72 -9.86 -5.55 -0.39
CA VAL A 72 -11.05 -4.74 -0.75
C VAL A 72 -11.96 -4.49 0.44
N ASP A 73 -12.05 -5.44 1.36
CA ASP A 73 -12.90 -5.38 2.55
C ASP A 73 -12.18 -4.79 3.76
N HIS A 74 -10.89 -4.44 3.62
CA HIS A 74 -10.11 -3.89 4.72
C HIS A 74 -10.69 -2.53 5.18
N PRO A 75 -10.74 -2.23 6.50
CA PRO A 75 -11.32 -0.99 7.02
C PRO A 75 -10.71 0.30 6.46
N LEU A 76 -9.45 0.26 6.01
CA LEU A 76 -8.78 1.39 5.35
C LEU A 76 -9.21 1.54 3.87
N VAL A 77 -9.58 0.45 3.21
CA VAL A 77 -9.79 0.37 1.76
C VAL A 77 -11.28 0.49 1.42
N ALA A 78 -12.14 -0.26 2.11
CA ALA A 78 -13.58 -0.30 1.84
C ALA A 78 -14.24 1.09 1.74
N PRO A 79 -13.94 2.06 2.63
CA PRO A 79 -14.53 3.41 2.54
C PRO A 79 -14.08 4.23 1.31
N ARG A 80 -13.04 3.78 0.61
CA ARG A 80 -12.41 4.48 -0.52
C ARG A 80 -12.62 3.77 -1.86
N MET A 81 -13.31 2.63 -1.88
CA MET A 81 -13.55 1.85 -3.10
C MET A 81 -14.21 2.65 -4.23
N GLY A 82 -15.03 3.66 -3.91
CA GLY A 82 -15.67 4.53 -4.91
C GLY A 82 -14.72 5.45 -5.70
N VAL A 83 -13.47 5.62 -5.24
CA VAL A 83 -12.46 6.47 -5.89
C VAL A 83 -11.22 5.69 -6.35
N LEU A 84 -11.11 4.43 -5.97
CA LEU A 84 -10.00 3.59 -6.38
C LEU A 84 -10.18 3.09 -7.81
N PRO A 85 -9.10 2.73 -8.51
CA PRO A 85 -9.19 2.05 -9.79
C PRO A 85 -9.99 0.74 -9.66
N PRO A 86 -10.55 0.19 -10.75
CA PRO A 86 -11.22 -1.10 -10.73
C PRO A 86 -10.31 -2.20 -10.14
N HIS A 87 -10.84 -3.01 -9.21
CA HIS A 87 -10.08 -4.05 -8.50
C HIS A 87 -9.30 -4.99 -9.41
N ALA A 88 -9.91 -5.41 -10.53
CA ALA A 88 -9.27 -6.26 -11.53
C ALA A 88 -7.97 -5.67 -12.12
N ARG A 89 -7.77 -4.35 -12.03
CA ARG A 89 -6.57 -3.65 -12.52
C ARG A 89 -5.50 -3.45 -11.45
N TRP A 90 -5.79 -3.72 -10.17
CA TRP A 90 -4.84 -3.43 -9.09
C TRP A 90 -3.50 -4.15 -9.26
N PRO A 91 -3.43 -5.45 -9.63
CA PRO A 91 -2.14 -6.11 -9.81
C PRO A 91 -1.29 -5.48 -10.93
N GLU A 92 -1.93 -5.05 -12.01
CA GLU A 92 -1.26 -4.37 -13.13
C GLU A 92 -0.72 -3.00 -12.70
N ILE A 93 -1.56 -2.19 -12.06
CA ILE A 93 -1.22 -0.86 -11.57
C ILE A 93 -0.07 -0.94 -10.58
N LEU A 94 -0.18 -1.80 -9.57
CA LEU A 94 0.86 -1.98 -8.56
C LEU A 94 2.16 -2.50 -9.18
N SER A 95 2.09 -3.44 -10.13
CA SER A 95 3.28 -3.95 -10.84
C SER A 95 4.03 -2.86 -11.64
N ALA A 96 3.32 -1.83 -12.09
CA ALA A 96 3.91 -0.74 -12.87
C ALA A 96 4.65 0.29 -11.99
N LEU A 97 4.44 0.24 -10.66
CA LEU A 97 5.04 1.21 -9.75
C LEU A 97 6.54 0.97 -9.58
N PRO A 98 7.36 2.04 -9.51
CA PRO A 98 8.82 1.91 -9.42
C PRO A 98 9.30 1.25 -8.12
N CYS A 99 8.48 1.28 -7.06
CA CYS A 99 8.76 0.68 -5.76
C CYS A 99 8.26 -0.77 -5.62
N VAL A 100 7.70 -1.35 -6.67
CA VAL A 100 7.22 -2.74 -6.70
C VAL A 100 8.03 -3.54 -7.71
N THR A 101 8.33 -4.79 -7.38
CA THR A 101 9.03 -5.73 -8.27
C THR A 101 8.28 -7.06 -8.34
N ARG A 102 8.76 -7.97 -9.18
CA ARG A 102 8.29 -9.35 -9.29
C ARG A 102 9.39 -10.32 -8.82
N PRO A 103 9.07 -11.58 -8.54
CA PRO A 103 10.09 -12.61 -8.27
C PRO A 103 11.18 -12.64 -9.36
N GLY A 104 12.45 -12.67 -8.95
CA GLY A 104 13.60 -12.60 -9.87
C GLY A 104 13.86 -11.24 -10.51
N GLY A 105 13.08 -10.21 -10.16
CA GLY A 105 13.26 -8.84 -10.63
C GLY A 105 14.36 -8.06 -9.89
N LYS A 106 14.45 -6.77 -10.20
CA LYS A 106 15.35 -5.84 -9.48
C LYS A 106 14.94 -5.72 -8.01
N THR A 107 15.89 -5.39 -7.14
CA THR A 107 15.60 -5.03 -5.74
C THR A 107 14.65 -3.83 -5.69
N ALA A 108 13.57 -3.96 -4.92
CA ALA A 108 12.60 -2.90 -4.65
C ALA A 108 12.08 -3.06 -3.20
N PRO A 109 11.42 -2.05 -2.61
CA PRO A 109 10.83 -2.19 -1.28
C PRO A 109 9.72 -3.25 -1.21
N PHE A 110 8.90 -3.33 -2.25
CA PHE A 110 7.75 -4.22 -2.30
C PHE A 110 7.87 -5.22 -3.44
N MET A 111 7.26 -6.38 -3.25
CA MET A 111 7.17 -7.41 -4.27
C MET A 111 5.71 -7.79 -4.47
N LEU A 112 5.28 -7.93 -5.72
CA LEU A 112 3.98 -8.46 -6.08
C LEU A 112 4.16 -9.87 -6.67
N MET A 113 3.48 -10.85 -6.08
CA MET A 113 3.50 -12.25 -6.53
C MET A 113 2.09 -12.83 -6.37
N GLU A 114 1.56 -13.43 -7.44
CA GLU A 114 0.28 -14.16 -7.43
C GLU A 114 -0.90 -13.40 -6.81
N GLY A 115 -0.97 -12.07 -7.01
CA GLY A 115 -2.05 -11.25 -6.45
C GLY A 115 -1.86 -10.88 -4.98
N SER A 116 -0.71 -11.19 -4.39
CA SER A 116 -0.32 -10.80 -3.05
C SER A 116 0.85 -9.80 -3.06
N LEU A 117 0.83 -8.87 -2.11
CA LEU A 117 1.87 -7.86 -1.92
C LEU A 117 2.70 -8.18 -0.67
N TYR A 118 4.02 -8.07 -0.80
CA TYR A 118 5.00 -8.43 0.22
C TYR A 118 5.99 -7.29 0.44
N PHE A 119 6.62 -7.26 1.62
CA PHE A 119 7.92 -6.62 1.75
C PHE A 119 8.98 -7.50 1.07
N PHE A 120 9.74 -6.93 0.13
CA PHE A 120 10.73 -7.69 -0.65
C PHE A 120 11.76 -8.39 0.23
N VAL A 121 12.19 -7.74 1.31
CA VAL A 121 13.19 -8.28 2.24
C VAL A 121 12.73 -9.57 2.91
N LEU A 122 11.43 -9.74 3.18
CA LEU A 122 10.89 -10.94 3.82
C LEU A 122 10.82 -12.11 2.84
N TYR A 123 10.57 -11.85 1.56
CA TYR A 123 10.59 -12.89 0.54
C TYR A 123 11.98 -13.48 0.33
N GLN A 124 13.04 -12.66 0.42
CA GLN A 124 14.42 -13.17 0.30
C GLN A 124 14.82 -14.10 1.45
N GLU A 125 14.15 -14.01 2.61
CA GLU A 125 14.40 -14.90 3.75
C GLU A 125 13.68 -16.25 3.61
N GLU A 126 12.68 -16.35 2.72
CA GLU A 126 11.88 -17.56 2.50
C GLU A 126 12.36 -18.45 1.33
N GLY A 127 13.29 -17.98 0.47
CA GLY A 127 13.77 -18.69 -0.73
C GLY A 127 15.26 -19.00 -0.72
#